data_AF-A0A8C4RCW8-F1
#
_entry.id   AF-A0A8C4RCW8-F1
#
_cell.length_a   1.000
_cell.length_b   1.000
_cell.length_c   1.000
_cell.angle_alpha   90.00
_cell.angle_beta   90.00
_cell.angle_gamma   90.00
#
_symmetry.space_group_name_H-M   'P 1'
#
loop_
_entity.id
_entity.type
_entity.pdbx_description
1 polymer ?
#
loop_
_entity_poly.entity_id
_entity_poly.type
_entity_poly.pdbx_seq_one_letter_code
_entity_poly.pdbx_strand_id
1 'polypeptide(L)'
;MFKCHIYVDIVIYSFYIIIIIIIIIIIIIIIIIIIIISDVLSDIILTQSPLQPGSSFTLTCTVSGYSLTDSSYASNWIRQFPGKTMEWLGIIWSDASTRYHDSVKDRITISRSGNSFSLQVRSLTTADTAVYYCARRSQ
;
A
#
# COMPACT_ATOMS: atom_id res chain seq x y z
N MET A 1 -3.43 42.22 63.98
CA MET A 1 -4.05 42.64 62.70
C MET A 1 -3.24 42.05 61.55
N PHE A 2 -3.89 41.18 60.77
CA PHE A 2 -3.57 40.54 59.47
C PHE A 2 -2.12 40.15 59.13
N LYS A 3 -1.77 38.85 59.26
CA LYS A 3 -0.81 38.14 58.38
C LYS A 3 -0.72 36.63 58.70
N CYS A 4 -1.68 35.83 58.23
CA CYS A 4 -1.52 34.37 58.00
C CYS A 4 -2.75 33.76 57.26
N HIS A 5 -3.20 34.40 56.19
CA HIS A 5 -4.24 33.85 55.29
C HIS A 5 -3.74 33.89 53.85
N ILE A 6 -3.10 35.01 53.49
CA ILE A 6 -2.43 35.25 52.21
C ILE A 6 -1.44 34.12 51.82
N TYR A 7 -0.70 33.54 52.77
CA TYR A 7 0.25 32.45 52.46
C TYR A 7 -0.46 31.15 52.08
N VAL A 8 -1.55 30.80 52.76
CA VAL A 8 -2.34 29.60 52.46
C VAL A 8 -3.09 29.78 51.14
N ASP A 9 -3.66 30.96 50.88
CA ASP A 9 -4.32 31.27 49.61
C ASP A 9 -3.33 31.27 48.43
N ILE A 10 -2.10 31.78 48.62
CA ILE A 10 -1.02 31.72 47.61
C ILE A 10 -0.56 30.28 47.36
N VAL A 11 -0.42 29.46 48.41
CA VAL A 11 0.00 28.06 48.28
C VAL A 11 -1.08 27.22 47.59
N ILE A 12 -2.36 27.44 47.92
CA ILE A 12 -3.50 26.78 47.26
C ILE A 12 -3.62 27.22 45.80
N TYR A 13 -3.51 28.52 45.53
CA TYR A 13 -3.55 29.06 44.17
C TYR A 13 -2.38 28.55 43.32
N SER A 14 -1.17 28.50 43.91
CA SER A 14 0.01 27.92 43.27
C SER A 14 -0.17 26.43 42.98
N PHE A 15 -0.71 25.65 43.92
CA PHE A 15 -1.02 24.24 43.74
C PHE A 15 -2.07 24.00 42.65
N TYR A 16 -3.12 24.83 42.61
CA TYR A 16 -4.16 24.77 41.57
C TYR A 16 -3.61 25.09 40.18
N ILE A 17 -2.72 26.10 40.06
CA ILE A 17 -2.02 26.40 38.81
C ILE A 17 -1.15 25.22 38.36
N ILE A 18 -0.40 24.60 39.28
CA ILE A 18 0.44 23.43 38.98
C ILE A 18 -0.42 22.27 38.45
N ILE A 19 -1.58 22.00 39.06
CA ILE A 19 -2.52 20.97 38.59
C ILE A 19 -3.04 21.29 37.19
N ILE A 20 -3.41 22.54 36.91
CA ILE A 20 -3.86 22.96 35.58
C ILE A 20 -2.75 22.75 34.54
N ILE A 21 -1.51 23.12 34.86
CA ILE A 21 -0.36 22.92 33.97
C ILE A 21 -0.14 21.42 33.70
N ILE A 22 -0.26 20.57 34.73
CA ILE A 22 -0.17 19.11 34.58
C ILE A 22 -1.31 18.55 33.72
N ILE A 23 -2.53 19.08 33.84
CA ILE A 23 -3.63 18.68 32.96
C ILE A 23 -3.36 19.11 31.52
N ILE A 24 -2.86 20.33 31.30
CA ILE A 24 -2.53 20.83 29.96
C ILE A 24 -1.42 20.00 29.31
N ILE A 25 -0.35 19.63 30.04
CA ILE A 25 0.71 18.78 29.48
C ILE A 25 0.16 17.39 29.12
N ILE A 26 -0.72 16.81 29.96
CA ILE A 26 -1.35 15.53 29.64
C ILE A 26 -2.22 15.66 28.38
N ILE A 27 -2.99 16.75 28.24
CA ILE A 27 -3.79 17.05 27.04
C ILE A 27 -2.90 17.19 25.80
N ILE A 28 -1.75 17.85 25.91
CA ILE A 28 -0.80 17.96 24.80
C ILE A 28 -0.22 16.58 24.43
N ILE A 29 0.15 15.77 25.41
CA ILE A 29 0.67 14.42 25.17
C ILE A 29 -0.37 13.55 24.46
N ILE A 30 -1.64 13.60 24.89
CA ILE A 30 -2.73 12.83 24.25
C ILE A 30 -3.00 13.32 22.80
N ILE A 31 -2.88 14.63 22.54
CA ILE A 31 -2.97 15.16 21.16
C ILE A 31 -1.80 14.67 20.31
N ILE A 32 -0.57 14.69 20.84
CA ILE A 32 0.62 14.22 20.12
C ILE A 32 0.49 12.73 19.76
N ILE A 33 0.03 11.88 20.69
CA ILE A 33 -0.18 10.46 20.38
C ILE A 33 -1.26 10.30 19.31
N ILE A 34 -2.39 11.03 19.36
CA ILE A 34 -3.42 11.00 18.31
C ILE A 34 -2.86 11.35 16.92
N ILE A 35 -1.99 12.35 16.84
CA ILE A 35 -1.34 12.73 15.59
C ILE A 35 -0.44 11.58 15.09
N ILE A 36 0.36 10.98 15.98
CA ILE A 36 1.25 9.85 15.63
C ILE A 36 0.47 8.63 15.13
N ILE A 37 -0.68 8.27 15.72
CA ILE A 37 -1.50 7.15 15.22
C ILE A 37 -2.27 7.47 13.94
N SER A 38 -2.51 8.75 13.61
CA SER A 38 -3.22 9.10 12.37
C SER A 38 -2.34 9.07 11.12
N ASP A 39 -1.01 9.18 11.26
CA ASP A 39 -0.05 8.99 10.16
C ASP A 39 0.10 7.52 9.71
N VAL A 40 -0.49 6.56 10.43
CA VAL A 40 -0.37 5.10 10.17
C VAL A 40 -1.36 4.59 9.12
N LEU A 41 -2.39 5.36 8.74
CA LEU A 41 -3.37 4.96 7.72
C LEU A 41 -3.11 5.66 6.39
N SER A 42 -2.03 5.27 5.71
CA SER A 42 -1.90 5.55 4.28
C SER A 42 -1.50 4.29 3.54
N ASP A 43 -2.46 3.36 3.37
CA ASP A 43 -2.41 2.52 2.18
C ASP A 43 -2.58 3.46 0.97
N ILE A 44 -1.49 3.76 0.29
CA ILE A 44 -1.50 4.45 -1.01
C ILE A 44 -2.13 3.50 -2.02
N ILE A 45 -3.46 3.45 -2.06
CA ILE A 45 -4.18 2.73 -3.11
C ILE A 45 -4.19 3.67 -4.32
N LEU A 46 -3.23 3.45 -5.24
CA LEU A 46 -3.25 4.05 -6.56
C LEU A 46 -4.46 3.51 -7.33
N THR A 47 -5.59 4.21 -7.25
CA THR A 47 -6.75 3.93 -8.09
C THR A 47 -6.46 4.43 -9.51
N GLN A 48 -6.34 3.50 -10.46
CA GLN A 48 -6.30 3.84 -11.88
C GLN A 48 -7.66 4.41 -12.30
N SER A 49 -7.67 5.33 -13.27
CA SER A 49 -8.90 5.88 -13.85
C SER A 49 -9.84 4.76 -14.32
N PRO A 50 -11.17 4.89 -14.14
CA PRO A 50 -12.13 3.87 -14.57
C PRO A 50 -11.97 3.57 -16.07
N LEU A 51 -11.65 2.33 -16.39
CA LEU A 51 -11.55 1.84 -17.76
C LEU A 51 -12.94 1.41 -18.26
N GLN A 52 -13.24 1.70 -19.53
CA GLN A 52 -14.51 1.29 -20.14
C GLN A 52 -14.49 -0.21 -20.49
N PRO A 53 -15.61 -0.93 -20.35
CA PRO A 53 -15.73 -2.29 -20.86
C PRO A 53 -15.38 -2.38 -22.35
N GLY A 54 -14.70 -3.44 -22.76
CA GLY A 54 -14.23 -3.64 -24.14
C GLY A 54 -12.90 -2.94 -24.47
N SER A 55 -12.44 -2.00 -23.63
CA SER A 55 -11.10 -1.42 -23.78
C SER A 55 -10.00 -2.41 -23.37
N SER A 56 -8.75 -2.07 -23.66
CA SER A 56 -7.57 -2.81 -23.22
C SER A 56 -6.75 -1.94 -22.28
N PHE A 57 -6.06 -2.56 -21.32
CA PHE A 57 -5.16 -1.85 -20.43
C PHE A 57 -3.83 -2.59 -20.30
N THR A 58 -2.79 -1.85 -19.93
CA THR A 58 -1.45 -2.38 -19.70
C THR A 58 -0.97 -1.99 -18.32
N LEU A 59 -0.57 -2.98 -17.54
CA LEU A 59 0.17 -2.81 -16.30
C LEU A 59 1.65 -3.00 -16.57
N THR A 60 2.49 -2.26 -15.84
CA THR A 60 3.94 -2.37 -15.91
C THR A 60 4.50 -2.50 -14.50
N CYS A 61 5.37 -3.49 -14.31
CA CYS A 61 6.12 -3.69 -13.07
C CYS A 61 7.61 -3.49 -13.35
N THR A 62 8.19 -2.46 -12.74
CA THR A 62 9.62 -2.17 -12.79
C THR A 62 10.30 -2.86 -11.62
N VAL A 63 11.31 -3.67 -11.91
CA VAL A 63 12.02 -4.42 -10.88
C VAL A 63 13.27 -3.67 -10.42
N SER A 64 13.57 -3.81 -9.13
CA SER A 64 14.81 -3.33 -8.51
C SER A 64 15.44 -4.46 -7.71
N GLY A 65 16.78 -4.50 -7.64
CA GLY A 65 17.52 -5.52 -6.89
C GLY A 65 17.72 -6.87 -7.59
N TYR A 66 17.19 -7.08 -8.80
CA TYR A 66 17.54 -8.20 -9.68
C TYR A 66 17.37 -7.82 -11.16
N SER A 67 17.93 -8.64 -12.06
CA SER A 67 17.74 -8.47 -13.50
C SER A 67 16.67 -9.42 -14.04
N LEU A 68 15.80 -8.93 -14.92
CA LEU A 68 14.85 -9.76 -15.67
C LEU A 68 15.53 -10.73 -16.65
N THR A 69 16.82 -10.56 -16.94
CA THR A 69 17.61 -11.46 -17.78
C THR A 69 18.41 -12.49 -16.98
N ASP A 70 18.32 -12.47 -15.65
CA ASP A 70 18.99 -13.44 -14.79
C ASP A 70 18.19 -14.76 -14.77
N SER A 71 18.82 -15.86 -15.17
CA SER A 71 18.19 -17.18 -15.23
C SER A 71 17.83 -17.78 -13.87
N SER A 72 18.36 -17.24 -12.76
CA SER A 72 17.95 -17.67 -11.42
C SER A 72 16.55 -17.18 -11.02
N TYR A 73 15.96 -16.26 -11.80
CA TYR A 73 14.66 -15.68 -11.51
C TYR A 73 13.68 -15.78 -12.68
N ALA A 74 12.40 -15.81 -12.34
CA ALA A 74 11.29 -15.64 -13.24
C ALA A 74 10.29 -14.64 -12.66
N SER A 75 9.53 -13.96 -13.51
CA SER A 75 8.60 -12.91 -13.07
C SER A 75 7.17 -13.28 -13.42
N ASN A 76 6.26 -13.16 -12.46
CA ASN A 76 4.89 -13.65 -12.53
C ASN A 76 3.90 -12.51 -12.42
N TRP A 77 2.74 -12.69 -13.06
CA TRP A 77 1.55 -11.90 -12.83
C TRP A 77 0.50 -12.72 -12.10
N ILE A 78 -0.07 -12.13 -11.06
CA ILE A 78 -1.10 -12.71 -10.21
C ILE A 78 -2.21 -11.69 -10.08
N ARG A 79 -3.47 -12.12 -10.08
CA ARG A 79 -4.61 -11.24 -9.73
C ARG A 79 -5.36 -11.78 -8.53
N GLN A 80 -6.01 -10.89 -7.79
CA GLN A 80 -6.86 -11.25 -6.67
C GLN A 80 -8.19 -10.49 -6.76
N PHE A 81 -9.28 -11.25 -6.83
CA PHE A 81 -10.62 -10.68 -6.72
C PHE A 81 -10.94 -10.34 -5.26
N PRO A 82 -11.77 -9.31 -5.01
CA PRO A 82 -12.24 -9.00 -3.66
C PRO A 82 -12.83 -10.25 -2.97
N GLY A 83 -12.27 -10.60 -1.80
CA GLY A 83 -12.73 -11.76 -1.02
C GLY A 83 -12.41 -13.14 -1.60
N LYS A 84 -11.55 -13.25 -2.62
CA LYS A 84 -11.13 -14.54 -3.22
C LYS A 84 -9.64 -14.80 -3.08
N THR A 85 -9.25 -16.04 -3.37
CA THR A 85 -7.86 -16.48 -3.48
C THR A 85 -7.16 -15.82 -4.66
N MET A 86 -5.83 -15.76 -4.59
CA MET A 86 -4.99 -15.31 -5.70
C MET A 86 -5.07 -16.29 -6.88
N GLU A 87 -5.19 -15.75 -8.09
CA GLU A 87 -5.17 -16.48 -9.36
C GLU A 87 -3.90 -16.10 -10.12
N TRP A 88 -3.07 -17.10 -10.45
CA TRP A 88 -1.89 -16.90 -11.29
C TRP A 88 -2.31 -16.71 -12.75
N LEU A 89 -1.78 -15.68 -13.41
CA LEU A 89 -2.11 -15.34 -14.79
C LEU A 89 -1.08 -15.84 -15.79
N GLY A 90 0.19 -15.74 -15.41
CA GLY A 90 1.29 -16.12 -16.29
C GLY A 90 2.65 -15.78 -15.72
N ILE A 91 3.67 -16.26 -16.40
CA ILE A 91 5.09 -16.09 -16.06
C ILE A 91 5.89 -15.75 -17.31
N ILE A 92 6.94 -14.96 -17.12
CA ILE A 92 7.97 -14.69 -18.12
C ILE A 92 9.34 -15.04 -17.52
N TRP A 93 10.15 -15.75 -18.32
CA TRP A 93 11.50 -16.18 -17.97
C TRP A 93 12.58 -15.27 -18.56
N SER A 94 13.82 -15.49 -18.15
CA SER A 94 14.97 -14.71 -18.59
C SER A 94 15.21 -14.79 -20.10
N ASP A 95 14.91 -15.93 -20.72
CA ASP A 95 14.93 -16.16 -22.17
C ASP A 95 13.73 -15.54 -22.91
N ALA A 96 12.88 -14.79 -22.21
CA ALA A 96 11.63 -14.20 -22.70
C ALA A 96 10.55 -15.22 -23.12
N SER A 97 10.72 -16.51 -22.82
CA SER A 97 9.64 -17.47 -22.93
C SER A 97 8.52 -17.11 -21.95
N THR A 98 7.27 -17.42 -22.32
CA THR A 98 6.09 -17.13 -21.51
C THR A 98 5.19 -18.34 -21.36
N ARG A 99 4.53 -18.45 -20.20
CA ARG A 99 3.45 -19.42 -19.98
C ARG A 99 2.28 -18.71 -19.35
N TYR A 100 1.08 -19.05 -19.79
CA TYR A 100 -0.17 -18.44 -19.37
C TYR A 100 -1.05 -19.45 -18.64
N HIS A 101 -1.96 -18.94 -17.81
CA HIS A 101 -3.05 -19.73 -17.28
C HIS A 101 -4.13 -19.93 -18.36
N ASP A 102 -4.63 -21.16 -18.49
CA ASP A 102 -5.46 -21.55 -19.63
C ASP A 102 -6.76 -20.74 -19.76
N SER A 103 -7.33 -20.28 -18.64
CA SER A 103 -8.58 -19.50 -18.65
C SER A 103 -8.44 -18.08 -19.21
N VAL A 104 -7.22 -17.54 -19.29
CA VAL A 104 -6.96 -16.13 -19.64
C VAL A 104 -6.02 -15.95 -20.83
N LYS A 105 -5.38 -17.02 -21.31
CA LYS A 105 -4.32 -16.98 -22.33
C LYS A 105 -4.68 -16.22 -23.61
N ASP A 106 -5.94 -16.24 -24.03
CA ASP A 106 -6.38 -15.59 -25.27
C ASP A 106 -6.58 -14.08 -25.11
N ARG A 107 -6.67 -13.58 -23.87
CA ARG A 107 -6.97 -12.17 -23.56
C ARG A 107 -5.79 -11.41 -22.98
N ILE A 108 -4.73 -12.11 -22.57
CA ILE A 108 -3.57 -11.47 -21.93
C ILE A 108 -2.31 -11.61 -22.78
N THR A 109 -1.39 -10.68 -22.61
CA THR A 109 -0.05 -10.73 -23.22
C THR A 109 0.96 -10.23 -22.20
N ILE A 110 2.00 -11.03 -21.95
CA ILE A 110 3.10 -10.67 -21.05
C ILE A 110 4.33 -10.36 -21.91
N SER A 111 4.99 -9.24 -21.63
CA SER A 111 6.21 -8.82 -22.32
C SER A 111 7.21 -8.20 -21.35
N ARG A 112 8.49 -8.11 -21.74
CA ARG A 112 9.52 -7.43 -20.95
C ARG A 112 10.34 -6.46 -21.80
N SER A 113 10.76 -5.36 -21.19
CA SER A 113 11.63 -4.35 -21.79
C SER A 113 12.52 -3.72 -20.72
N GLY A 114 13.84 -3.81 -20.90
CA GLY A 114 14.82 -3.37 -19.91
C GLY A 114 14.60 -4.03 -18.55
N ASN A 115 14.39 -3.20 -17.53
CA ASN A 115 14.14 -3.62 -16.14
C ASN A 115 12.64 -3.67 -15.80
N SER A 116 11.76 -3.61 -16.79
CA SER A 116 10.32 -3.67 -16.58
C SER A 116 9.69 -4.82 -17.35
N PHE A 117 8.62 -5.37 -16.80
CA PHE A 117 7.77 -6.31 -17.51
C PHE A 117 6.31 -5.92 -17.36
N SER A 118 5.53 -6.21 -18.39
CA SER A 118 4.19 -5.68 -18.55
C SER A 118 3.17 -6.79 -18.77
N LEU A 119 1.94 -6.53 -18.33
CA LEU A 119 0.76 -7.34 -18.60
C LEU A 119 -0.24 -6.47 -19.36
N GLN A 120 -0.49 -6.82 -20.62
CA GLN A 120 -1.61 -6.28 -21.37
C GLN A 120 -2.81 -7.22 -21.19
N VAL A 121 -3.97 -6.65 -20.86
CA VAL A 121 -5.25 -7.36 -20.82
C VAL A 121 -6.17 -6.72 -21.84
N ARG A 122 -6.76 -7.55 -22.71
CA ARG A 122 -7.64 -7.15 -23.80
C ARG A 122 -9.09 -7.45 -23.48
N SER A 123 -9.99 -6.67 -24.10
CA SER A 123 -11.44 -6.87 -24.00
C SER A 123 -11.90 -6.95 -22.55
N LEU A 124 -11.65 -5.87 -21.81
CA LEU A 124 -11.99 -5.75 -20.39
C LEU A 124 -13.47 -6.02 -20.14
N THR A 125 -13.73 -6.82 -19.11
CA THR A 125 -15.07 -7.05 -18.58
C THR A 125 -15.14 -6.66 -17.11
N THR A 126 -16.34 -6.50 -16.56
CA THR A 126 -16.52 -6.27 -15.12
C THR A 126 -15.91 -7.40 -14.28
N ALA A 127 -15.85 -8.62 -14.83
CA ALA A 127 -15.23 -9.79 -14.22
C ALA A 127 -13.69 -9.73 -14.18
N ASP A 128 -13.04 -8.72 -14.75
CA ASP A 128 -11.58 -8.52 -14.67
C ASP A 128 -11.18 -7.51 -13.58
N THR A 129 -12.15 -6.98 -12.84
CA THR A 129 -11.93 -6.06 -11.71
C THR A 129 -11.30 -6.81 -10.55
N ALA A 130 -9.98 -6.63 -10.38
CA ALA A 130 -9.17 -7.31 -9.39
C ALA A 130 -7.95 -6.44 -9.01
N VAL A 131 -7.29 -6.79 -7.92
CA VAL A 131 -5.95 -6.29 -7.62
C VAL A 131 -4.93 -7.14 -8.37
N TYR A 132 -3.98 -6.51 -9.05
CA TYR A 132 -2.94 -7.20 -9.82
C TYR A 132 -1.59 -7.05 -9.14
N TYR A 133 -0.87 -8.16 -9.01
CA TYR A 133 0.42 -8.25 -8.36
C TYR A 133 1.48 -8.77 -9.33
N CYS A 134 2.66 -8.16 -9.29
CA CYS A 134 3.86 -8.76 -9.84
C CYS A 134 4.64 -9.51 -8.75
N ALA A 135 5.17 -10.68 -9.08
CA ALA A 135 5.91 -11.51 -8.13
C ALA A 135 7.16 -12.15 -8.76
N ARG A 136 8.28 -12.10 -8.03
CA ARG A 136 9.52 -12.80 -8.38
C ARG A 136 9.46 -14.25 -7.90
N ARG A 137 9.86 -15.19 -8.75
CA ARG A 137 10.06 -16.60 -8.42
C ARG A 137 11.53 -16.96 -8.61
N SER A 138 12.17 -17.51 -7.59
CA SER A 138 13.47 -18.19 -7.74
C SER A 138 13.28 -19.53 -8.44
N GLN A 139 14.18 -19.86 -9.36
CA GLN A 139 14.21 -21.17 -10.03
C GLN A 139 14.97 -22.22 -9.24
#